data_AF-A0A8J4TU63-F1
#
_entry.id   AF-A0A8J4TU63-F1
#
_cell.length_a   1.000
_cell.length_b   1.000
_cell.length_c   1.000
_cell.angle_alpha   90.00
_cell.angle_beta   90.00
_cell.angle_gamma   90.00
#
_symmetry.space_group_name_H-M   'P 1'
#
loop_
_entity.id
_entity.type
_entity.pdbx_description
1 polymer ?
#
loop_
_entity_poly.entity_id
_entity_poly.type
_entity_poly.pdbx_seq_one_letter_code
_entity_poly.pdbx_strand_id
1 'polypeptide(L)'
;MGAIIRILKAILLVFSFGFTKSSGPLQCYNDYAAELKCTLTLPDPNDCSENKASILIPKDRYFECRFDQIPTGGCECRIQDVPGFVIREIFRVNVSKGNAIWHMENISTEESIKPRRPIITSVVPKPSGDFLITFNTTYTKRDTFSKSLLVELTYAIEGSDDDVTKLLGEGLTTYEIVGSNLQPNAEYVLRARMKSSYSPNDVFSDYSEPRVFKTSPSLQNILKIILPVLCLILILCTFSIYFWFNRILKPWWDKIPTPKFSSNFVKQVPQLLSFQNELSSVSPVSTEKLMAKKI
;
A
#
# COMPACT_ATOMS: atom_id res chain seq x y z
N MET A 1 -46.27 -10.58 4.26
CA MET A 1 -45.11 -10.16 3.44
C MET A 1 -43.78 -10.79 3.86
N GLY A 2 -43.52 -11.06 5.14
CA GLY A 2 -42.22 -11.62 5.59
C GLY A 2 -41.92 -13.08 5.17
N ALA A 3 -42.94 -13.92 4.99
CA ALA A 3 -42.75 -15.33 4.59
C ALA A 3 -42.33 -15.50 3.12
N ILE A 4 -42.90 -14.67 2.23
CA ILE A 4 -42.58 -14.70 0.79
C ILE A 4 -41.14 -14.27 0.54
N ILE A 5 -40.62 -13.28 1.29
CA ILE A 5 -39.23 -12.82 1.19
C ILE A 5 -38.24 -13.90 1.66
N ARG A 6 -38.60 -14.68 2.69
CA ARG A 6 -37.76 -15.80 3.16
C ARG A 6 -37.73 -16.95 2.16
N ILE A 7 -38.87 -17.27 1.53
CA ILE A 7 -38.95 -18.28 0.47
C ILE A 7 -38.18 -17.80 -0.77
N LEU A 8 -38.27 -16.52 -1.15
CA LEU A 8 -37.52 -15.96 -2.28
C LEU A 8 -36.00 -15.98 -2.04
N LYS A 9 -35.54 -15.70 -0.81
CA LYS A 9 -34.12 -15.84 -0.44
C LYS A 9 -33.64 -17.29 -0.43
N ALA A 10 -34.48 -18.23 -0.01
CA ALA A 10 -34.17 -19.65 -0.06
C ALA A 10 -34.11 -20.18 -1.51
N ILE A 11 -35.00 -19.70 -2.39
CA ILE A 11 -35.00 -20.05 -3.81
C ILE A 11 -33.79 -19.42 -4.52
N LEU A 12 -33.40 -18.19 -4.18
CA LEU A 12 -32.17 -17.58 -4.73
C LEU A 12 -30.88 -18.31 -4.29
N LEU A 13 -30.86 -18.91 -3.10
CA LEU A 13 -29.74 -19.72 -2.62
C LEU A 13 -29.63 -21.09 -3.30
N VAL A 14 -30.71 -21.58 -3.92
CA VAL A 14 -30.73 -22.89 -4.61
C VAL A 14 -30.33 -22.76 -6.09
N PHE A 15 -30.31 -21.55 -6.66
CA PHE A 15 -29.93 -21.31 -8.06
C PHE A 15 -28.50 -20.82 -8.29
N SER A 16 -27.63 -20.85 -7.27
CA SER A 16 -26.19 -20.76 -7.48
C SER A 16 -25.61 -22.13 -7.83
N PHE A 17 -26.11 -22.73 -8.92
CA PHE A 17 -25.31 -23.70 -9.66
C PHE A 17 -24.16 -22.89 -10.28
N GLY A 18 -23.10 -22.70 -9.50
CA GLY A 18 -21.82 -22.34 -10.06
C GLY A 18 -21.52 -23.36 -11.14
N PHE A 19 -21.27 -22.89 -12.36
CA PHE A 19 -20.69 -23.72 -13.40
C PHE A 19 -19.43 -24.36 -12.78
N THR A 20 -19.49 -25.65 -12.48
CA THR A 20 -18.28 -26.42 -12.23
C THR A 20 -17.52 -26.37 -13.53
N LYS A 21 -16.48 -25.51 -13.58
CA LYS A 21 -15.46 -25.50 -14.62
C LYS A 21 -15.11 -26.96 -14.88
N SER A 22 -15.28 -27.41 -16.12
CA SER A 22 -15.05 -28.79 -16.55
C SER A 22 -13.69 -29.26 -16.05
N SER A 23 -13.65 -29.90 -14.89
CA SER A 23 -12.41 -30.30 -14.24
C SER A 23 -12.21 -31.75 -14.64
N GLY A 24 -11.60 -31.94 -15.80
CA GLY A 24 -10.95 -33.20 -16.11
C GLY A 24 -9.95 -33.57 -15.00
N PRO A 25 -9.44 -34.82 -15.01
CA PRO A 25 -8.45 -35.25 -14.03
C PRO A 25 -7.14 -34.45 -14.14
N LEU A 26 -6.88 -33.81 -15.28
CA LEU A 26 -5.69 -33.03 -15.56
C LEU A 26 -6.01 -31.52 -15.60
N GLN A 27 -5.11 -30.72 -15.04
CA GLN A 27 -5.14 -29.27 -15.21
C GLN A 27 -3.72 -28.76 -15.41
N CYS A 28 -3.47 -28.05 -16.50
CA CYS A 28 -2.16 -27.47 -16.79
C CYS A 28 -2.23 -25.95 -16.91
N TYR A 29 -1.19 -25.28 -16.44
CA TYR A 29 -0.98 -23.86 -16.54
C TYR A 29 0.41 -23.54 -17.10
N ASN A 30 0.50 -22.48 -17.90
CA ASN A 30 1.76 -21.93 -18.37
C ASN A 30 2.00 -20.55 -17.76
N ASP A 31 3.26 -20.23 -17.45
CA ASP A 31 3.64 -18.92 -16.94
C ASP A 31 3.90 -17.90 -18.06
N TYR A 32 3.65 -18.28 -19.31
CA TYR A 32 3.91 -17.51 -20.54
C TYR A 32 5.39 -17.17 -20.81
N ALA A 33 6.32 -17.56 -19.94
CA ALA A 33 7.75 -17.33 -20.11
C ALA A 33 8.52 -18.62 -20.42
N ALA A 34 8.55 -19.55 -19.47
CA ALA A 34 9.40 -20.73 -19.57
C ALA A 34 8.92 -21.94 -18.75
N GLU A 35 7.89 -21.81 -17.91
CA GLU A 35 7.37 -22.90 -17.09
C GLU A 35 5.99 -23.34 -17.55
N LEU A 36 5.82 -24.66 -17.70
CA LEU A 36 4.53 -25.33 -17.77
C LEU A 36 4.38 -26.24 -16.55
N LYS A 37 3.27 -26.11 -15.84
CA LYS A 37 2.94 -26.91 -14.66
C LYS A 37 1.63 -27.62 -14.87
N CYS A 38 1.61 -28.92 -14.63
CA CYS A 38 0.39 -29.74 -14.67
C CYS A 38 0.12 -30.37 -13.31
N THR A 39 -1.13 -30.33 -12.88
CA THR A 39 -1.64 -31.04 -11.71
C THR A 39 -2.58 -32.15 -12.16
N LEU A 40 -2.42 -33.32 -11.56
CA LEU A 40 -3.21 -34.50 -11.86
C LEU A 40 -3.95 -34.93 -10.58
N THR A 41 -5.27 -35.03 -10.71
CA THR A 41 -6.17 -35.49 -9.66
C THR A 41 -6.39 -36.99 -9.83
N LEU A 42 -5.86 -37.77 -8.89
CA LEU A 42 -6.02 -39.23 -8.85
C LEU A 42 -6.87 -39.66 -7.65
N PRO A 43 -7.58 -40.80 -7.73
CA PRO A 43 -8.29 -41.38 -6.58
C PRO A 43 -7.34 -41.79 -5.45
N ASP A 44 -6.14 -42.28 -5.78
CA ASP A 44 -5.07 -42.59 -4.83
C ASP A 44 -3.83 -41.71 -5.13
N PRO A 45 -3.40 -40.84 -4.21
CA PRO A 45 -2.23 -40.00 -4.40
C PRO A 45 -0.90 -40.76 -4.36
N ASN A 46 -0.87 -42.04 -3.95
CA ASN A 46 0.36 -42.84 -3.97
C ASN A 46 0.78 -43.24 -5.40
N ASP A 47 -0.12 -43.09 -6.38
CA ASP A 47 0.11 -43.47 -7.79
C ASP A 47 0.74 -42.35 -8.63
N CYS A 48 1.12 -41.20 -8.05
CA CYS A 48 1.65 -40.07 -8.84
C CYS A 48 2.86 -40.48 -9.70
N SER A 49 3.85 -41.14 -9.09
CA SER A 49 5.12 -41.46 -9.74
C SER A 49 5.01 -42.46 -10.89
N GLU A 50 3.91 -43.21 -10.96
CA GLU A 50 3.62 -44.14 -12.06
C GLU A 50 3.09 -43.42 -13.31
N ASN A 51 2.70 -42.16 -13.17
CA ASN A 51 2.15 -41.34 -14.23
C ASN A 51 3.21 -40.41 -14.81
N LYS A 52 3.19 -40.27 -16.13
CA LYS A 52 4.05 -39.38 -16.90
C LYS A 52 3.19 -38.52 -17.81
N ALA A 53 3.52 -37.25 -17.94
CA ALA A 53 2.93 -36.40 -18.96
C ALA A 53 3.94 -36.15 -20.10
N SER A 54 3.46 -36.33 -21.33
CA SER A 54 4.15 -35.97 -22.57
C SER A 54 3.40 -34.82 -23.23
N ILE A 55 4.10 -33.71 -23.45
CA ILE A 55 3.54 -32.44 -23.92
C ILE A 55 4.09 -32.18 -25.31
N LEU A 56 3.20 -31.97 -26.27
CA LEU A 56 3.54 -31.55 -27.62
C LEU A 56 2.99 -30.16 -27.88
N ILE A 57 3.89 -29.17 -27.95
CA ILE A 57 3.59 -27.79 -28.31
C ILE A 57 3.85 -27.61 -29.83
N PRO A 58 3.10 -26.76 -30.56
CA PRO A 58 3.33 -26.52 -31.97
C PRO A 58 4.80 -26.20 -32.32
N LYS A 59 5.17 -26.53 -33.56
CA LYS A 59 6.56 -26.56 -34.07
C LYS A 59 7.40 -27.69 -33.45
N ASP A 60 6.76 -28.83 -33.22
CA ASP A 60 7.38 -30.09 -32.76
C ASP A 60 8.22 -29.95 -31.47
N ARG A 61 7.80 -29.03 -30.59
CA ARG A 61 8.42 -28.84 -29.28
C ARG A 61 7.87 -29.87 -28.32
N TYR A 62 8.70 -30.86 -28.00
CA TYR A 62 8.32 -32.00 -27.18
C TYR A 62 8.95 -31.92 -25.79
N PHE A 63 8.14 -32.14 -24.76
CA PHE A 63 8.57 -32.15 -23.36
C PHE A 63 7.94 -33.32 -22.62
N GLU A 64 8.62 -33.76 -21.56
CA GLU A 64 8.11 -34.82 -20.70
C GLU A 64 8.41 -34.51 -19.24
N CYS A 65 7.49 -34.90 -18.36
CA CYS A 65 7.64 -34.79 -16.91
C CYS A 65 7.02 -36.02 -16.24
N ARG A 66 7.56 -36.41 -15.09
CA ARG A 66 6.91 -37.37 -14.19
C ARG A 66 6.11 -36.60 -13.14
N PHE A 67 5.00 -37.18 -12.72
CA PHE A 67 4.21 -36.57 -11.64
C PHE A 67 4.77 -36.98 -10.28
N ASP A 68 4.99 -35.98 -9.43
CA ASP A 68 5.42 -36.16 -8.05
C ASP A 68 4.28 -35.81 -7.09
N GLN A 69 4.26 -36.45 -5.93
CA GLN A 69 3.27 -36.16 -4.89
C GLN A 69 3.59 -34.82 -4.22
N ILE A 70 2.57 -33.96 -4.05
CA ILE A 70 2.72 -32.68 -3.34
C ILE A 70 2.26 -32.78 -1.87
N PRO A 71 2.84 -32.00 -0.94
CA PRO A 71 2.52 -32.08 0.50
C PRO A 71 1.05 -31.86 0.84
N THR A 72 0.33 -31.09 0.02
CA THR A 72 -1.10 -30.77 0.19
C THR A 72 -2.03 -31.88 -0.29
N GLY A 73 -1.49 -33.01 -0.77
CA GLY A 73 -2.22 -34.04 -1.48
C GLY A 73 -2.38 -33.68 -2.96
N GLY A 74 -2.24 -34.69 -3.82
CA GLY A 74 -2.30 -34.56 -5.29
C GLY A 74 -0.96 -34.81 -5.97
N CYS A 75 -1.00 -34.79 -7.30
CA CYS A 75 0.14 -35.05 -8.15
C CYS A 75 0.47 -33.82 -9.00
N GLU A 76 1.75 -33.49 -9.13
CA GLU A 76 2.21 -32.33 -9.89
C GLU A 76 3.42 -32.68 -10.75
N CYS A 77 3.47 -32.15 -11.95
CA CYS A 77 4.67 -32.16 -12.76
C CYS A 77 4.99 -30.74 -13.22
N ARG A 78 6.29 -30.45 -13.41
CA ARG A 78 6.77 -29.17 -13.92
C ARG A 78 7.77 -29.39 -15.05
N ILE A 79 7.65 -28.57 -16.07
CA ILE A 79 8.59 -28.46 -17.17
C ILE A 79 9.14 -27.04 -17.14
N GLN A 80 10.46 -26.94 -17.02
CA GLN A 80 11.19 -25.68 -17.07
C GLN A 80 11.81 -25.51 -18.46
N ASP A 81 12.31 -24.30 -18.74
CA ASP A 81 13.04 -23.96 -19.97
C ASP A 81 12.26 -24.17 -21.28
N VAL A 82 10.93 -24.05 -21.24
CA VAL A 82 10.11 -23.97 -22.46
C VAL A 82 10.49 -22.69 -23.21
N PRO A 83 10.77 -22.72 -24.53
CA PRO A 83 11.22 -21.55 -25.28
C PRO A 83 10.03 -20.63 -25.63
N GLY A 84 9.40 -20.07 -24.61
CA GLY A 84 8.26 -19.15 -24.72
C GLY A 84 6.95 -19.81 -25.15
N PHE A 85 5.88 -19.03 -25.05
CA PHE A 85 4.52 -19.42 -25.39
C PHE A 85 3.91 -18.41 -26.38
N VAL A 86 2.97 -18.87 -27.22
CA VAL A 86 2.24 -18.01 -28.15
C VAL A 86 0.75 -18.13 -27.87
N ILE A 87 0.07 -17.01 -27.65
CA ILE A 87 -1.34 -16.92 -27.22
C ILE A 87 -2.26 -17.92 -27.94
N ARG A 88 -2.24 -17.95 -29.27
CA ARG A 88 -3.18 -18.76 -30.08
C ARG A 88 -2.72 -20.19 -30.35
N GLU A 89 -1.64 -20.65 -29.69
CA GLU A 89 -1.20 -22.05 -29.80
C GLU A 89 -2.02 -22.96 -28.88
N ILE A 90 -2.31 -24.15 -29.39
CA ILE A 90 -2.91 -25.25 -28.63
C ILE A 90 -1.84 -26.33 -28.49
N PHE A 91 -1.53 -26.72 -27.27
CA PHE A 91 -0.62 -27.83 -26.99
C PHE A 91 -1.38 -29.06 -26.53
N ARG A 92 -0.87 -30.25 -26.88
CA ARG A 92 -1.46 -31.53 -26.51
C ARG A 92 -0.72 -32.10 -25.31
N VAL A 93 -1.46 -32.57 -24.31
CA VAL A 93 -0.91 -33.28 -23.17
C VAL A 93 -1.45 -34.71 -23.17
N ASN A 94 -0.54 -35.68 -23.16
CA ASN A 94 -0.84 -37.10 -23.00
C ASN A 94 -0.37 -37.54 -21.62
N VAL A 95 -1.25 -38.12 -20.82
CA VAL A 95 -0.88 -38.77 -19.56
C VAL A 95 -0.83 -40.27 -19.78
N SER A 96 0.31 -40.86 -19.45
CA SER A 96 0.55 -42.29 -19.57
C SER A 96 0.88 -42.92 -18.22
N LYS A 97 0.47 -44.18 -18.07
CA LYS A 97 0.87 -45.08 -16.98
C LYS A 97 1.62 -46.24 -17.61
N GLY A 98 2.93 -46.31 -17.39
CA GLY A 98 3.83 -47.14 -18.21
C GLY A 98 3.77 -46.73 -19.69
N ASN A 99 3.53 -47.70 -20.59
CA ASN A 99 3.46 -47.48 -22.04
C ASN A 99 2.06 -47.13 -22.56
N ALA A 100 1.03 -47.17 -21.69
CA ALA A 100 -0.35 -46.91 -22.08
C ALA A 100 -0.74 -45.47 -21.79
N ILE A 101 -1.18 -44.74 -22.82
CA ILE A 101 -1.81 -43.43 -22.67
C ILE A 101 -3.25 -43.68 -22.22
N TRP A 102 -3.63 -43.10 -21.08
CA TRP A 102 -4.97 -43.27 -20.52
C TRP A 102 -5.77 -41.95 -20.48
N HIS A 103 -5.09 -40.81 -20.60
CA HIS A 103 -5.74 -39.51 -20.74
C HIS A 103 -5.02 -38.63 -21.76
N MET A 104 -5.79 -37.81 -22.46
CA MET A 104 -5.32 -36.96 -23.52
C MET A 104 -6.20 -35.71 -23.60
N GLU A 105 -5.57 -34.55 -23.62
CA GLU A 105 -6.25 -33.26 -23.66
C GLU A 105 -5.50 -32.27 -24.55
N ASN A 106 -6.25 -31.39 -25.23
CA ASN A 106 -5.71 -30.26 -25.96
C ASN A 106 -5.98 -29.00 -25.16
N ILE A 107 -4.94 -28.22 -24.86
CA ILE A 107 -5.01 -27.08 -23.96
C ILE A 107 -4.60 -25.82 -24.73
N SER A 108 -5.44 -24.79 -24.68
CA SER A 108 -5.14 -23.48 -25.23
C SER A 108 -4.12 -22.75 -24.36
N THR A 109 -3.10 -22.18 -24.98
CA THR A 109 -2.09 -21.38 -24.29
C THR A 109 -2.72 -20.18 -23.61
N GLU A 110 -3.58 -19.42 -24.30
CA GLU A 110 -4.31 -18.25 -23.82
C GLU A 110 -5.16 -18.55 -22.58
N GLU A 111 -5.89 -19.67 -22.61
CA GLU A 111 -6.82 -20.05 -21.54
C GLU A 111 -6.13 -20.65 -20.31
N SER A 112 -4.88 -21.10 -20.46
CA SER A 112 -4.08 -21.72 -19.40
C SER A 112 -2.98 -20.82 -18.85
N ILE A 113 -2.98 -19.52 -19.16
CA ILE A 113 -2.01 -18.58 -18.60
C ILE A 113 -2.25 -18.43 -17.10
N LYS A 114 -1.24 -18.76 -16.30
CA LYS A 114 -1.14 -18.39 -14.88
C LYS A 114 0.19 -17.65 -14.69
N PRO A 115 0.19 -16.31 -14.58
CA PRO A 115 1.43 -15.56 -14.46
C PRO A 115 2.26 -15.97 -13.23
N ARG A 116 3.54 -15.61 -13.23
CA ARG A 116 4.39 -15.70 -12.04
C ARG A 116 3.82 -14.83 -10.92
N ARG A 117 4.16 -15.13 -9.67
CA ARG A 117 3.84 -14.23 -8.55
C ARG A 117 4.66 -12.94 -8.68
N PRO A 118 4.08 -11.75 -8.46
CA PRO A 118 4.84 -10.51 -8.46
C PRO A 118 5.70 -10.41 -7.21
N ILE A 119 6.68 -9.51 -7.24
CA ILE A 119 7.53 -9.19 -6.08
C ILE A 119 7.26 -7.74 -5.69
N ILE A 120 6.89 -7.52 -4.43
CA ILE A 120 6.84 -6.16 -3.85
C ILE A 120 8.28 -5.72 -3.59
N THR A 121 8.79 -4.79 -4.40
CA THR A 121 10.19 -4.36 -4.30
C THR A 121 10.41 -3.29 -3.26
N SER A 122 9.42 -2.41 -3.04
CA SER A 122 9.53 -1.34 -2.06
C SER A 122 8.17 -0.81 -1.62
N VAL A 123 8.16 -0.30 -0.39
CA VAL A 123 7.08 0.47 0.23
C VAL A 123 7.75 1.71 0.82
N VAL A 124 7.58 2.86 0.17
CA VAL A 124 8.29 4.09 0.51
C VAL A 124 7.29 5.14 1.02
N PRO A 125 7.42 5.61 2.27
CA PRO A 125 6.59 6.70 2.78
C PRO A 125 6.94 8.02 2.08
N LYS A 126 5.93 8.80 1.71
CA LYS A 126 6.06 10.15 1.16
C LYS A 126 5.91 11.20 2.26
N PRO A 127 6.43 12.43 2.05
CA PRO A 127 6.21 13.55 2.98
C PRO A 127 4.73 13.89 3.22
N SER A 128 3.84 13.56 2.27
CA SER A 128 2.39 13.72 2.43
C SER A 128 1.75 12.77 3.46
N GLY A 129 2.47 11.72 3.87
CA GLY A 129 1.93 10.61 4.66
C GLY A 129 1.43 9.43 3.82
N ASP A 130 1.47 9.54 2.49
CA ASP A 130 1.11 8.46 1.56
C ASP A 130 2.24 7.44 1.41
N PHE A 131 1.93 6.28 0.83
CA PHE A 131 2.91 5.21 0.60
C PHE A 131 3.00 4.87 -0.89
N LEU A 132 4.20 5.01 -1.46
CA LEU A 132 4.50 4.54 -2.80
C LEU A 132 4.92 3.08 -2.76
N ILE A 133 4.12 2.23 -3.41
CA ILE A 133 4.38 0.81 -3.57
C ILE A 133 4.95 0.57 -4.96
N THR A 134 6.01 -0.22 -5.05
CA THR A 134 6.60 -0.65 -6.33
C THR A 134 6.62 -2.17 -6.41
N PHE A 135 6.29 -2.68 -7.60
CA PHE A 135 6.24 -4.10 -7.91
C PHE A 135 7.23 -4.45 -9.04
N ASN A 136 7.69 -5.70 -9.04
CA ASN A 136 8.39 -6.31 -10.15
C ASN A 136 7.59 -7.54 -10.60
N THR A 137 7.23 -7.58 -11.88
CA THR A 137 6.45 -8.69 -12.45
C THR A 137 7.32 -9.88 -12.81
N THR A 138 8.65 -9.81 -12.68
CA THR A 138 9.64 -10.84 -13.08
C THR A 138 9.73 -11.11 -14.59
N TYR A 139 8.86 -10.51 -15.40
CA TYR A 139 8.93 -10.51 -16.85
C TYR A 139 9.75 -9.32 -17.36
N THR A 140 10.34 -9.46 -18.54
CA THR A 140 11.07 -8.38 -19.20
C THR A 140 10.10 -7.24 -19.54
N LYS A 141 10.33 -6.02 -19.00
CA LYS A 141 9.43 -4.85 -19.20
C LYS A 141 9.17 -4.43 -20.65
N ARG A 142 9.98 -4.91 -21.60
CA ARG A 142 9.80 -4.63 -23.04
C ARG A 142 8.90 -5.65 -23.74
N ASP A 143 8.55 -6.74 -23.07
CA ASP A 143 7.69 -7.78 -23.58
C ASP A 143 6.23 -7.30 -23.63
N THR A 144 5.52 -7.61 -24.72
CA THR A 144 4.08 -7.36 -24.85
C THR A 144 3.30 -8.05 -23.74
N PHE A 145 3.74 -9.22 -23.27
CA PHE A 145 3.10 -9.90 -22.16
C PHE A 145 3.20 -9.10 -20.85
N SER A 146 4.36 -8.48 -20.57
CA SER A 146 4.52 -7.67 -19.35
C SER A 146 3.54 -6.51 -19.27
N LYS A 147 3.09 -5.99 -20.43
CA LYS A 147 2.12 -4.91 -20.54
C LYS A 147 0.69 -5.36 -20.38
N SER A 148 0.36 -6.64 -20.61
CA SER A 148 -0.99 -7.18 -20.41
C SER A 148 -1.27 -7.59 -18.96
N LEU A 149 -0.29 -7.47 -18.06
CA LEU A 149 -0.44 -7.87 -16.66
C LEU A 149 -1.22 -6.81 -15.88
N LEU A 150 -2.22 -7.26 -15.12
CA LEU A 150 -2.94 -6.47 -14.12
C LEU A 150 -2.55 -6.96 -12.73
N VAL A 151 -2.04 -6.05 -11.91
CA VAL A 151 -1.67 -6.34 -10.52
C VAL A 151 -2.88 -6.09 -9.62
N GLU A 152 -3.22 -7.06 -8.79
CA GLU A 152 -4.14 -6.90 -7.67
C GLU A 152 -3.35 -6.77 -6.39
N LEU A 153 -3.53 -5.64 -5.71
CA LEU A 153 -2.92 -5.32 -4.44
C LEU A 153 -3.95 -5.49 -3.32
N THR A 154 -3.59 -6.22 -2.28
CA THR A 154 -4.40 -6.39 -1.07
C THR A 154 -3.63 -5.91 0.14
N TYR A 155 -4.26 -5.15 1.02
CA TYR A 155 -3.70 -4.74 2.30
C TYR A 155 -4.73 -4.69 3.41
N ALA A 156 -4.30 -5.08 4.61
CA ALA A 156 -5.09 -5.03 5.84
C ALA A 156 -4.18 -4.75 7.04
N ILE A 157 -4.81 -4.34 8.15
CA ILE A 157 -4.13 -4.32 9.45
C ILE A 157 -3.76 -5.75 9.82
N GLU A 158 -2.57 -5.95 10.38
CA GLU A 158 -2.13 -7.28 10.79
C GLU A 158 -3.12 -7.91 11.79
N GLY A 159 -3.58 -9.12 11.46
CA GLY A 159 -4.58 -9.85 12.25
C GLY A 159 -6.04 -9.41 12.03
N SER A 160 -6.30 -8.48 11.11
CA SER A 160 -7.66 -8.09 10.70
C SER A 160 -8.17 -8.96 9.55
N ASP A 161 -9.49 -9.20 9.52
CA ASP A 161 -10.18 -9.86 8.40
C ASP A 161 -10.65 -8.86 7.32
N ASP A 162 -10.49 -7.56 7.56
CA ASP A 162 -10.95 -6.49 6.67
C ASP A 162 -9.88 -6.12 5.62
N ASP A 163 -9.83 -6.90 4.54
CA ASP A 163 -8.93 -6.69 3.41
C ASP A 163 -9.40 -5.58 2.45
N VAL A 164 -8.51 -4.62 2.17
CA VAL A 164 -8.70 -3.66 1.08
C VAL A 164 -8.01 -4.18 -0.18
N THR A 165 -8.78 -4.41 -1.24
CA THR A 165 -8.27 -4.89 -2.53
C THR A 165 -8.35 -3.80 -3.61
N LYS A 166 -7.29 -3.68 -4.41
CA LYS A 166 -7.16 -2.72 -5.52
C LYS A 166 -6.59 -3.41 -6.75
N LEU A 167 -7.35 -3.40 -7.85
CA LEU A 167 -6.87 -3.84 -9.16
C LEU A 167 -6.29 -2.64 -9.91
N LEU A 168 -5.03 -2.74 -10.32
CA LEU A 168 -4.33 -1.72 -11.09
C LEU A 168 -4.60 -1.91 -12.58
N GLY A 169 -4.44 -0.82 -13.34
CA GLY A 169 -4.45 -0.86 -14.80
C GLY A 169 -3.29 -1.69 -15.38
N GLU A 170 -3.45 -2.09 -16.64
CA GLU A 170 -2.49 -2.89 -17.38
C GLU A 170 -1.08 -2.29 -17.39
N GLY A 171 -0.08 -3.12 -17.10
CA GLY A 171 1.33 -2.76 -17.12
C GLY A 171 1.77 -1.81 -16.00
N LEU A 172 0.89 -1.41 -15.09
CA LEU A 172 1.26 -0.58 -13.95
C LEU A 172 2.04 -1.38 -12.91
N THR A 173 3.24 -0.91 -12.60
CA THR A 173 4.13 -1.51 -11.60
C THR A 173 4.28 -0.67 -10.33
N THR A 174 3.46 0.36 -10.16
CA THR A 174 3.48 1.23 -8.98
C THR A 174 2.06 1.60 -8.57
N TYR A 175 1.85 1.74 -7.27
CA TYR A 175 0.58 2.21 -6.71
C TYR A 175 0.83 3.12 -5.51
N GLU A 176 -0.03 4.10 -5.33
CA GLU A 176 0.02 5.01 -4.20
C GLU A 176 -1.14 4.74 -3.25
N ILE A 177 -0.81 4.29 -2.04
CA ILE A 177 -1.78 4.15 -0.97
C ILE A 177 -1.91 5.51 -0.28
N VAL A 178 -3.11 6.05 -0.31
CA VAL A 178 -3.45 7.32 0.34
C VAL A 178 -3.42 7.13 1.86
N GLY A 179 -2.49 7.79 2.53
CA GLY A 179 -2.22 7.59 3.97
C GLY A 179 -3.38 8.03 4.86
N SER A 180 -4.18 9.01 4.42
CA SER A 180 -5.36 9.48 5.17
C SER A 180 -6.48 8.45 5.28
N ASN A 181 -6.47 7.42 4.42
CA ASN A 181 -7.43 6.31 4.46
C ASN A 181 -6.96 5.18 5.40
N LEU A 182 -5.75 5.27 5.95
CA LEU A 182 -5.20 4.26 6.84
C LEU A 182 -5.39 4.65 8.30
N GLN A 183 -5.52 3.64 9.16
CA GLN A 183 -5.56 3.84 10.60
C GLN A 183 -4.17 4.29 11.07
N PRO A 184 -4.06 5.35 11.89
CA PRO A 184 -2.78 5.82 12.39
C PRO A 184 -2.19 4.86 13.43
N ASN A 185 -0.85 4.78 13.47
CA ASN A 185 -0.10 3.92 14.38
C ASN A 185 -0.52 2.43 14.32
N ALA A 186 -0.80 1.95 13.11
CA ALA A 186 -1.17 0.56 12.83
C ALA A 186 -0.13 -0.09 11.93
N GLU A 187 -0.02 -1.41 12.04
CA GLU A 187 0.84 -2.25 11.22
C GLU A 187 -0.01 -2.91 10.15
N TYR A 188 0.40 -2.73 8.89
CA TYR A 188 -0.32 -3.22 7.72
C TYR A 188 0.47 -4.29 7.01
N VAL A 189 -0.21 -5.37 6.61
CA VAL A 189 0.32 -6.43 5.77
C VAL A 189 -0.14 -6.21 4.34
N LEU A 190 0.80 -6.22 3.41
CA LEU A 190 0.61 -6.01 1.98
C LEU A 190 0.90 -7.29 1.22
N ARG A 191 0.02 -7.67 0.29
CA ARG A 191 0.21 -8.79 -0.64
C ARG A 191 -0.20 -8.37 -2.04
N ALA A 192 0.43 -8.94 -3.06
CA ALA A 192 0.07 -8.69 -4.44
C ALA A 192 -0.01 -10.00 -5.24
N ARG A 193 -0.94 -10.08 -6.18
CA ARG A 193 -0.99 -11.13 -7.20
C ARG A 193 -1.32 -10.49 -8.55
N MET A 194 -1.24 -11.23 -9.64
CA MET A 194 -1.54 -10.67 -10.95
C MET A 194 -2.19 -11.66 -11.89
N LYS A 195 -2.93 -11.14 -12.86
CA LYS A 195 -3.49 -11.88 -13.98
C LYS A 195 -3.10 -11.21 -15.30
N SER A 196 -3.29 -11.89 -16.42
CA SER A 196 -3.09 -11.31 -17.75
C SER A 196 -4.43 -11.04 -18.41
N SER A 197 -4.57 -9.90 -19.10
CA SER A 197 -5.75 -9.62 -19.94
C SER A 197 -5.83 -10.48 -21.20
N TYR A 198 -4.76 -11.22 -21.53
CA TYR A 198 -4.83 -12.21 -22.60
C TYR A 198 -5.68 -13.40 -22.21
N SER A 199 -5.69 -13.79 -20.94
CA SER A 199 -6.50 -14.95 -20.53
C SER A 199 -7.96 -14.52 -20.37
N PRO A 200 -8.91 -15.18 -21.04
CA PRO A 200 -10.33 -14.98 -20.78
C PRO A 200 -10.75 -15.56 -19.42
N ASN A 201 -9.92 -16.47 -18.88
CA ASN A 201 -10.11 -17.05 -17.57
C ASN A 201 -9.44 -16.14 -16.54
N ASP A 202 -10.16 -15.73 -15.49
CA ASP A 202 -9.63 -14.92 -14.38
C ASP A 202 -8.65 -15.71 -13.48
N VAL A 203 -7.59 -16.25 -14.08
CA VAL A 203 -6.56 -17.04 -13.40
C VAL A 203 -5.51 -16.10 -12.86
N PHE A 204 -5.45 -16.01 -11.54
CA PHE A 204 -4.42 -15.24 -10.84
C PHE A 204 -3.18 -16.08 -10.57
N SER A 205 -2.04 -15.39 -10.52
CA SER A 205 -0.84 -15.91 -9.91
C SER A 205 -1.01 -16.13 -8.41
N ASP A 206 -0.08 -16.87 -7.83
CA ASP A 206 0.00 -16.98 -6.37
C ASP A 206 0.35 -15.60 -5.77
N TYR A 207 -0.02 -15.39 -4.52
CA TYR A 207 0.34 -14.15 -3.83
C TYR A 207 1.86 -14.01 -3.69
N SER A 208 2.32 -12.76 -3.74
CA SER A 208 3.66 -12.37 -3.34
C SER A 208 3.89 -12.69 -1.87
N GLU A 209 5.18 -12.73 -1.49
CA GLU A 209 5.52 -12.71 -0.07
C GLU A 209 4.92 -11.46 0.60
N PRO A 210 4.37 -11.58 1.81
CA PRO A 210 3.78 -10.46 2.52
C PRO A 210 4.84 -9.41 2.84
N ARG A 211 4.48 -8.13 2.71
CA ARG A 211 5.33 -7.01 3.12
C ARG A 211 4.63 -6.19 4.18
N VAL A 212 5.30 -5.96 5.29
CA VAL A 212 4.74 -5.22 6.42
C VAL A 212 5.22 -3.77 6.38
N PHE A 213 4.32 -2.82 6.66
CA PHE A 213 4.66 -1.41 6.84
C PHE A 213 3.81 -0.80 7.95
N LYS A 214 4.36 0.23 8.61
CA LYS A 214 3.73 0.89 9.75
C LYS A 214 3.30 2.30 9.40
N THR A 215 2.11 2.69 9.82
CA THR A 215 1.63 4.07 9.68
C THR A 215 2.11 4.93 10.83
N SER A 216 2.46 6.18 10.53
CA SER A 216 2.84 7.15 11.55
C SER A 216 1.65 7.48 12.48
N PRO A 217 1.91 7.94 13.71
CA PRO A 217 0.86 8.49 14.56
C PRO A 217 0.21 9.69 13.87
N SER A 218 -1.11 9.84 14.00
CA SER A 218 -1.78 10.97 13.36
C SER A 218 -1.29 12.29 13.98
N LEU A 219 -1.02 13.28 13.11
CA LEU A 219 -0.65 14.62 13.57
C LEU A 219 -1.69 15.18 14.54
N GLN A 220 -2.99 14.89 14.32
CA GLN A 220 -4.05 15.27 15.23
C GLN A 220 -3.89 14.67 16.63
N ASN A 221 -3.50 13.39 16.74
CA ASN A 221 -3.26 12.77 18.04
C ASN A 221 -2.01 13.36 18.72
N ILE A 222 -0.96 13.62 17.94
CA ILE A 222 0.26 14.28 18.46
C ILE A 222 -0.10 15.69 18.96
N LEU A 223 -0.82 16.49 18.18
CA LEU A 223 -1.20 17.86 18.55
C LEU A 223 -2.11 17.88 19.78
N LYS A 224 -3.05 16.92 19.89
CA LYS A 224 -3.91 16.75 21.07
C LYS A 224 -3.13 16.46 22.35
N ILE A 225 -1.94 15.88 22.26
CA ILE A 225 -1.07 15.61 23.41
C ILE A 225 -0.13 16.79 23.67
N ILE A 226 0.51 17.33 22.63
CA ILE A 226 1.49 18.41 22.75
C ILE A 226 0.83 19.71 23.25
N LEU A 227 -0.35 20.05 22.74
CA LEU A 227 -1.03 21.30 23.09
C LEU A 227 -1.31 21.45 24.60
N PRO A 228 -1.96 20.49 25.29
CA PRO A 228 -2.18 20.61 26.73
C PRO A 228 -0.88 20.56 27.54
N VAL A 229 0.11 19.77 27.12
CA VAL A 229 1.43 19.72 27.78
C VAL A 229 2.13 21.07 27.68
N LEU A 230 2.11 21.70 26.51
CA LEU A 230 2.69 23.03 26.31
C LEU A 230 1.98 24.08 27.18
N CYS A 231 0.65 24.02 27.26
CA CYS A 231 -0.12 24.89 28.16
C CYS A 231 0.26 24.70 29.64
N LEU A 232 0.43 23.46 30.10
CA LEU A 232 0.85 23.17 31.48
C LEU A 232 2.24 23.72 31.78
N ILE A 233 3.19 23.57 30.85
CA ILE A 233 4.54 24.13 30.99
C ILE A 233 4.49 25.65 31.08
N LEU A 234 3.69 26.31 30.23
CA LEU A 234 3.52 27.77 30.26
C LEU A 234 2.94 28.25 31.59
N ILE A 235 1.94 27.55 32.14
CA ILE A 235 1.37 27.88 33.45
C ILE A 235 2.42 27.74 34.56
N LEU A 236 3.19 26.65 34.57
CA LEU A 236 4.25 26.46 35.58
C LEU A 236 5.33 27.53 35.47
N CYS A 237 5.72 27.92 34.25
CA CYS A 237 6.67 29.00 34.01
C CYS A 237 6.15 30.34 34.53
N THR A 238 4.89 30.71 34.28
CA THR A 238 4.32 31.97 34.77
C THR A 238 4.22 32.00 36.29
N PHE A 239 3.78 30.90 36.93
CA PHE A 239 3.76 30.78 38.39
C PHE A 239 5.15 30.89 38.99
N SER A 240 6.14 30.23 38.39
CA SER A 240 7.53 30.32 38.82
C SER A 240 8.03 31.76 38.73
N ILE A 241 7.89 32.42 37.59
CA ILE A 241 8.31 33.83 37.41
C ILE A 241 7.63 34.74 38.43
N TYR A 242 6.32 34.59 38.64
CA TYR A 242 5.57 35.35 39.64
C TYR A 242 6.09 35.12 41.07
N PHE A 243 6.40 33.87 41.42
CA PHE A 243 6.96 33.51 42.71
C PHE A 243 8.35 34.12 42.90
N TRP A 244 9.25 33.97 41.91
CA TRP A 244 10.59 34.56 41.94
C TRP A 244 10.53 36.10 42.05
N PHE A 245 9.64 36.76 41.29
CA PHE A 245 9.44 38.20 41.35
C PHE A 245 9.00 38.66 42.75
N ASN A 246 7.97 38.03 43.32
CA ASN A 246 7.46 38.43 44.63
C ASN A 246 8.41 38.08 45.77
N ARG A 247 9.15 36.98 45.68
CA ARG A 247 9.97 36.51 46.79
C ARG A 247 11.37 37.11 46.80
N ILE A 248 11.92 37.42 45.63
CA ILE A 248 13.30 37.93 45.52
C ILE A 248 13.31 39.36 45.00
N LEU A 249 12.61 39.65 43.91
CA LEU A 249 12.71 40.96 43.29
C LEU A 249 12.05 42.06 44.15
N LYS A 250 10.86 41.82 44.71
CA LYS A 250 10.18 42.78 45.59
C LYS A 250 10.99 43.11 46.85
N PRO A 251 11.41 42.13 47.68
CA PRO A 251 12.17 42.42 48.90
C PRO A 251 13.57 42.96 48.62
N TRP A 252 14.14 42.69 47.43
CA TRP A 252 15.39 43.29 46.99
C TRP A 252 15.19 44.74 46.51
N TRP A 253 14.09 45.04 45.81
CA TRP A 253 13.71 46.40 45.42
C TRP A 253 13.48 47.30 46.63
N ASP A 254 12.83 46.78 47.68
CA ASP A 254 12.60 47.52 48.93
C ASP A 254 13.91 47.85 49.67
N LYS A 255 15.02 47.18 49.33
CA LYS A 255 16.35 47.44 49.89
C LYS A 255 17.19 48.41 49.05
N ILE A 256 16.71 48.83 47.88
CA ILE A 256 17.40 49.88 47.12
C ILE A 256 17.15 51.20 47.86
N PRO A 257 18.20 51.86 48.39
CA PRO A 257 18.03 53.12 49.09
C PRO A 257 17.43 54.15 48.12
N THR A 258 16.36 54.81 48.54
CA THR A 258 15.80 55.94 47.81
C THR A 258 16.92 56.96 47.56
N PRO A 259 17.11 57.42 46.31
CA PRO A 259 18.12 58.43 46.02
C PRO A 259 17.78 59.67 46.85
N LYS A 260 18.66 60.04 47.77
CA LYS A 260 18.57 61.30 48.49
C LYS A 260 18.79 62.41 47.47
N PHE A 261 17.71 62.97 46.93
CA PHE A 261 17.80 64.24 46.22
C PHE A 261 18.33 65.27 47.21
N SER A 262 19.60 65.63 47.07
CA SER A 262 20.16 66.74 47.83
C SER A 262 19.35 67.99 47.52
N SER A 263 19.02 68.78 48.54
CA SER A 263 18.25 70.04 48.46
C SER A 263 18.88 71.12 47.57
N ASN A 264 20.02 70.82 46.92
CA ASN A 264 20.67 71.71 45.96
C ASN A 264 19.97 71.73 44.59
N PHE A 265 19.11 70.77 44.27
CA PHE A 265 18.37 70.77 42.99
C PHE A 265 17.17 71.73 42.96
N VAL A 266 16.70 72.24 44.11
CA VAL A 266 15.57 73.17 44.17
C VAL A 266 15.95 74.59 43.71
N LYS A 267 17.25 74.89 43.54
CA LYS A 267 17.72 76.23 43.11
C LYS A 267 18.15 76.36 41.65
N GLN A 268 18.04 75.32 40.82
CA GLN A 268 18.38 75.42 39.40
C GLN A 268 17.33 74.79 38.48
N VAL A 269 16.12 75.35 38.45
CA VAL A 269 15.27 75.24 37.25
C VAL A 269 14.51 76.55 36.98
N PRO A 270 15.17 77.57 36.38
CA PRO A 270 14.47 78.51 35.49
C PRO A 270 14.51 78.09 34.01
N GLN A 271 15.21 77.01 33.64
CA GLN A 271 15.51 76.71 32.23
C GLN A 271 14.68 75.59 31.56
N LEU A 272 13.77 74.91 32.25
CA LEU A 272 12.91 73.90 31.60
C LEU A 272 11.61 74.46 31.01
N LEU A 273 11.20 75.67 31.39
CA LEU A 273 10.02 76.34 30.81
C LEU A 273 10.24 76.83 29.37
N SER A 274 11.49 76.94 28.90
CA SER A 274 11.79 77.32 27.51
C SER A 274 11.76 76.14 26.53
N PHE A 275 11.85 74.89 27.01
CA PHE A 275 11.86 73.71 26.12
C PHE A 275 10.47 73.22 25.72
N GLN A 276 9.43 73.60 26.46
CA GLN A 276 8.07 73.14 26.20
C GLN A 276 7.36 73.93 25.08
N ASN A 277 7.91 75.08 24.67
CA ASN A 277 7.38 75.89 23.57
C ASN A 277 7.92 75.51 22.19
N GLU A 278 8.96 74.66 22.10
CA GLU A 278 9.56 74.25 20.81
C GLU A 278 8.99 72.91 20.27
N LEU A 279 8.27 72.13 21.09
CA LEU A 279 7.72 70.82 20.66
C LEU A 279 6.25 70.84 20.22
N SER A 280 5.56 71.98 20.31
CA SER A 280 4.14 72.11 19.98
C SER A 280 3.86 72.52 18.52
N SER A 281 4.89 72.67 17.68
CA SER A 281 4.76 73.03 16.26
C SER A 281 5.14 71.92 15.27
N VAL A 282 4.73 70.67 15.52
CA VAL A 282 4.75 69.63 14.49
C VAL A 282 3.35 69.06 14.33
N SER A 283 2.63 69.53 13.31
CA SER A 283 1.35 68.97 12.89
C SER A 283 1.57 67.64 12.13
N PRO A 284 0.64 66.68 12.23
CA PRO A 284 0.69 65.50 11.39
C PRO A 284 0.14 65.86 10.00
N VAL A 285 1.03 65.92 9.01
CA VAL A 285 0.64 65.97 7.59
C VAL A 285 0.15 64.58 7.19
N SER A 286 -1.10 64.56 6.74
CA SER A 286 -1.77 63.47 6.04
C SER A 286 -1.01 63.05 4.77
N THR A 287 -0.73 61.76 4.62
CA THR A 287 -0.36 61.18 3.32
C THR A 287 -1.30 60.02 2.98
N GLU A 288 -2.40 60.38 2.34
CA GLU A 288 -3.17 59.47 1.48
C GLU A 288 -2.67 59.64 0.03
N LYS A 289 -2.41 58.53 -0.66
CA LYS A 289 -2.25 58.36 -2.12
C LYS A 289 -0.98 58.92 -2.80
N LEU A 290 -0.07 58.02 -3.20
CA LEU A 290 0.35 57.90 -4.61
C LEU A 290 1.10 56.59 -4.91
N MET A 291 0.83 56.05 -6.10
CA MET A 291 1.59 55.06 -6.88
C MET A 291 1.21 53.58 -6.75
N ALA A 292 0.18 53.24 -7.52
CA ALA A 292 0.26 52.09 -8.41
C ALA A 292 1.33 52.32 -9.50
N LYS A 293 1.95 51.20 -9.93
CA LYS A 293 2.49 50.90 -11.29
C LYS A 293 4.03 50.81 -11.44
N LYS A 294 4.45 49.71 -12.12
CA LYS A 294 5.78 49.24 -12.58
C LYS A 294 6.55 48.40 -11.55
N ILE A 295 6.93 47.13 -11.77
CA ILE A 295 6.98 46.20 -12.92
C ILE A 295 6.56 44.82 -12.40
#